data_AF-A0A2N2NJR9-F1
#
_entry.id   AF-A0A2N2NJR9-F1
#
_cell.length_a   1.000
_cell.length_b   1.000
_cell.length_c   1.000
_cell.angle_alpha   90.00
_cell.angle_beta   90.00
_cell.angle_gamma   90.00
#
_symmetry.space_group_name_H-M   'P 1'
#
loop_
_entity.id
_entity.type
_entity.pdbx_description
1 polymer ?
#
loop_
_entity_poly.entity_id
_entity_poly.type
_entity_poly.pdbx_seq_one_letter_code
_entity_poly.pdbx_strand_id
1 'polypeptide(L)'
;MNKKMILIVLVTMLLLTACSGGESVVPVQNQEAAMNEVEMEGADTSGAENPADPDQVQSQDQTQEMVQLSTQVRLILGSMALDDNDLKLTQEQATALIPLWKVMKTLLSSDTAAGEEIEALLNQIQTVLTPEQLEWINNYNLSKDAYQEILTKYVPEEFQITGSLLTEEEREEKRATAIAANGGTVPPELQSGGGGRGMGGGMGGGIPGGGAGTSAGEGTGGGTGQLNTFLIDALVAELELIAIP
;
A
#
# COMPACT_ATOMS: atom_id res chain seq x y z
N MET A 1 -32.46 2.06 -39.90
CA MET A 1 -31.26 1.74 -39.10
C MET A 1 -30.78 3.01 -38.43
N ASN A 2 -30.79 3.07 -37.10
CA ASN A 2 -30.53 4.30 -36.35
C ASN A 2 -29.06 4.71 -36.53
N LYS A 3 -28.76 6.01 -36.68
CA LYS A 3 -27.38 6.52 -36.84
C LYS A 3 -26.41 5.99 -35.77
N LYS A 4 -26.91 5.74 -34.55
CA LYS A 4 -26.18 5.13 -33.44
C LYS A 4 -25.84 3.64 -33.67
N MET A 5 -26.73 2.89 -34.34
CA MET A 5 -26.46 1.51 -34.74
C MET A 5 -25.46 1.41 -35.89
N ILE A 6 -25.44 2.39 -36.81
CA ILE A 6 -24.45 2.42 -37.89
C ILE A 6 -23.04 2.69 -37.34
N LEU A 7 -22.91 3.54 -36.31
CA LEU A 7 -21.63 3.86 -35.69
C LEU A 7 -21.06 2.69 -34.87
N ILE A 8 -21.92 1.93 -34.17
CA ILE A 8 -21.50 0.75 -33.39
C ILE A 8 -20.98 -0.37 -34.31
N VAL A 9 -21.64 -0.61 -35.45
CA VAL A 9 -21.20 -1.64 -36.41
C VAL A 9 -19.87 -1.26 -37.08
N LEU A 10 -19.62 0.03 -37.30
CA LEU A 10 -18.39 0.52 -37.94
C LEU A 10 -17.18 0.48 -37.00
N VAL A 11 -17.39 0.67 -35.68
CA VAL A 11 -16.32 0.61 -34.67
C VAL A 11 -15.90 -0.84 -34.36
N THR A 12 -16.82 -1.80 -34.38
CA THR A 12 -16.48 -3.22 -34.18
C THR A 12 -15.70 -3.85 -35.33
N MET A 13 -15.73 -3.28 -36.53
CA MET A 13 -15.03 -3.82 -37.69
C MET A 13 -13.55 -3.38 -37.78
N LEU A 14 -13.11 -2.42 -36.95
CA LEU A 14 -11.76 -1.84 -37.01
C LEU A 14 -10.74 -2.50 -36.06
N LEU A 15 -11.18 -3.43 -35.19
CA LEU A 15 -10.33 -4.04 -34.15
C LEU A 15 -9.76 -5.43 -34.49
N LEU A 16 -9.92 -5.90 -35.73
CA LEU A 16 -9.48 -7.25 -36.14
C LEU A 16 -8.25 -7.29 -37.07
N THR A 17 -7.50 -6.18 -37.23
CA THR A 17 -6.35 -6.15 -38.15
C THR A 17 -5.15 -5.42 -37.56
N ALA A 18 -4.38 -6.07 -36.69
CA ALA A 18 -2.98 -5.70 -36.43
C ALA A 18 -2.22 -6.84 -35.70
N CYS A 19 -1.97 -7.93 -36.40
CA CYS A 19 -0.84 -8.80 -36.08
C CYS A 19 -0.31 -9.39 -37.39
N SER A 20 0.78 -8.82 -37.91
CA SER A 20 1.48 -9.31 -39.11
C SER A 20 2.84 -8.61 -39.30
N GLY A 21 3.93 -9.35 -39.01
CA GLY A 21 5.29 -9.26 -39.61
C GLY A 21 6.08 -7.96 -39.33
N GLY A 22 7.34 -7.96 -38.90
CA GLY A 22 8.46 -8.87 -39.19
C GLY A 22 9.38 -8.25 -40.25
N GLU A 23 10.50 -7.61 -39.86
CA GLU A 23 11.88 -7.84 -40.35
C GLU A 23 12.89 -6.71 -40.03
N SER A 24 13.99 -7.15 -39.42
CA SER A 24 15.42 -6.79 -39.56
C SER A 24 15.85 -5.56 -40.37
N VAL A 25 16.66 -4.70 -39.74
CA VAL A 25 17.77 -4.03 -40.44
C VAL A 25 18.95 -3.72 -39.49
N VAL A 26 20.11 -4.32 -39.80
CA VAL A 26 21.44 -3.70 -39.67
C VAL A 26 22.19 -4.11 -40.95
N PRO A 27 22.96 -3.22 -41.60
CA PRO A 27 24.35 -3.05 -41.17
C PRO A 27 24.99 -1.65 -41.36
N VAL A 28 25.98 -1.42 -40.50
CA VAL A 28 27.23 -0.62 -40.58
C VAL A 28 27.58 0.08 -41.90
N GLN A 29 28.00 1.35 -41.80
CA GLN A 29 29.09 1.93 -42.61
C GLN A 29 29.85 3.01 -41.82
N ASN A 30 31.11 2.68 -41.49
CA ASN A 30 32.16 3.60 -41.04
C ASN A 30 32.61 4.49 -42.21
N GLN A 31 32.89 5.76 -41.92
CA GLN A 31 33.86 6.53 -42.70
C GLN A 31 34.69 7.43 -41.77
N GLU A 32 35.96 7.04 -41.64
CA GLU A 32 37.16 7.81 -41.27
C GLU A 32 37.26 9.11 -42.12
N ALA A 33 37.96 10.20 -41.82
CA ALA A 33 38.87 10.66 -40.78
C ALA A 33 39.10 12.16 -41.08
N ALA A 34 39.48 12.96 -40.09
CA ALA A 34 40.54 13.97 -40.24
C ALA A 34 40.84 14.65 -38.89
N MET A 35 41.97 14.23 -38.31
CA MET A 35 43.06 15.08 -37.80
C MET A 35 42.68 16.25 -36.87
N ASN A 36 43.07 16.13 -35.60
CA ASN A 36 44.20 16.92 -35.12
C ASN A 36 44.88 16.22 -33.94
N GLU A 37 46.14 15.87 -34.16
CA GLU A 37 47.09 15.36 -33.18
C GLU A 37 48.01 16.52 -32.82
N VAL A 38 48.19 16.81 -31.53
CA VAL A 38 49.47 17.28 -31.01
C VAL A 38 49.67 16.63 -29.64
N GLU A 39 50.68 15.76 -29.64
CA GLU A 39 51.48 15.20 -28.53
C GLU A 39 51.84 16.27 -27.46
N MET A 40 52.30 15.99 -26.25
CA MET A 40 53.33 15.04 -25.89
C MET A 40 53.44 14.97 -24.35
N GLU A 41 53.52 13.74 -23.87
CA GLU A 41 54.33 13.19 -22.77
C GLU A 41 54.60 13.96 -21.45
N GLY A 42 54.41 13.21 -20.35
CA GLY A 42 55.60 12.82 -19.59
C GLY A 42 55.46 12.70 -18.07
N ALA A 43 55.69 11.47 -17.60
CA ALA A 43 56.30 11.08 -16.31
C ALA A 43 55.44 11.06 -15.02
N ASP A 44 54.92 9.86 -14.74
CA ASP A 44 55.30 8.97 -13.63
C ASP A 44 55.83 9.61 -12.32
N THR A 45 55.17 9.36 -11.18
CA THR A 45 55.73 8.56 -10.07
C THR A 45 54.80 8.49 -8.86
N SER A 46 54.73 7.28 -8.34
CA SER A 46 54.29 6.76 -7.03
C SER A 46 54.34 7.66 -5.79
N GLY A 47 53.25 7.61 -5.00
CA GLY A 47 53.25 7.17 -3.59
C GLY A 47 53.66 8.15 -2.48
N ALA A 48 52.66 8.59 -1.70
CA ALA A 48 52.70 8.81 -0.22
C ALA A 48 51.30 9.32 0.19
N GLU A 49 50.42 8.49 0.76
CA GLU A 49 50.27 8.29 2.22
C GLU A 49 49.96 9.60 2.97
N ASN A 50 48.68 9.83 3.28
CA ASN A 50 48.27 10.61 4.45
C ASN A 50 46.93 10.03 4.97
N PRO A 51 46.68 10.08 6.29
CA PRO A 51 46.39 8.90 7.07
C PRO A 51 44.89 8.80 7.34
N ALA A 52 44.50 7.62 7.80
CA ALA A 52 43.19 7.34 8.35
C ALA A 52 42.71 8.46 9.30
N ASP A 53 41.61 9.10 8.90
CA ASP A 53 40.67 9.70 9.83
C ASP A 53 39.50 8.70 9.96
N PRO A 54 39.39 7.94 11.08
CA PRO A 54 38.29 7.03 11.30
C PRO A 54 37.09 7.70 11.97
N ASP A 55 36.88 9.01 11.80
CA ASP A 55 35.66 9.71 12.22
C ASP A 55 34.88 10.27 11.02
N GLN A 56 34.61 9.41 10.02
CA GLN A 56 33.36 9.57 9.25
C GLN A 56 32.22 9.03 10.08
N VAL A 57 31.83 9.86 11.05
CA VAL A 57 30.51 9.90 11.66
C VAL A 57 29.51 9.49 10.58
N GLN A 58 28.86 8.35 10.80
CA GLN A 58 27.69 7.94 10.03
C GLN A 58 26.78 9.15 9.93
N SER A 59 26.81 9.80 8.78
CA SER A 59 25.66 10.54 8.29
C SER A 59 24.63 9.45 8.08
N GLN A 60 23.87 9.14 9.13
CA GLN A 60 22.60 8.47 8.97
C GLN A 60 21.83 9.41 8.05
N ASP A 61 21.86 9.08 6.76
CA ASP A 61 20.85 9.51 5.82
C ASP A 61 19.54 9.18 6.52
N GLN A 62 18.91 10.19 7.11
CA GLN A 62 17.57 10.08 7.63
C GLN A 62 16.67 10.01 6.40
N THR A 63 16.79 8.93 5.64
CA THR A 63 15.85 8.60 4.58
C THR A 63 14.54 8.40 5.33
N GLN A 64 13.68 9.43 5.30
CA GLN A 64 12.36 9.37 5.93
C GLN A 64 11.67 8.12 5.42
N GLU A 65 11.43 7.16 6.32
CA GLU A 65 10.80 5.89 5.97
C GLU A 65 9.37 6.18 5.53
N MET A 66 9.10 6.03 4.24
CA MET A 66 7.77 6.22 3.66
C MET A 66 6.95 4.95 3.84
N VAL A 67 5.68 5.11 4.24
CA VAL A 67 4.75 3.99 4.41
C VAL A 67 4.23 3.54 3.04
N GLN A 68 4.31 2.24 2.77
CA GLN A 68 3.67 1.66 1.59
C GLN A 68 2.16 1.51 1.85
N LEU A 69 1.37 2.42 1.30
CA LEU A 69 -0.10 2.39 1.40
C LEU A 69 -0.72 1.45 0.36
N SER A 70 -1.67 0.63 0.80
CA SER A 70 -2.55 -0.11 -0.12
C SER A 70 -3.39 0.85 -0.96
N THR A 71 -3.87 0.42 -2.13
CA THR A 71 -4.69 1.25 -3.02
C THR A 71 -5.90 1.84 -2.29
N GLN A 72 -6.57 1.02 -1.48
CA GLN A 72 -7.73 1.45 -0.71
C GLN A 72 -7.38 2.49 0.35
N VAL A 73 -6.35 2.26 1.17
CA VAL A 73 -5.93 3.21 2.21
C VAL A 73 -5.46 4.51 1.57
N ARG A 74 -4.70 4.43 0.48
CA ARG A 74 -4.27 5.60 -0.29
C ARG A 74 -5.45 6.41 -0.81
N LEU A 75 -6.47 5.75 -1.35
CA LEU A 75 -7.68 6.41 -1.82
C LEU A 75 -8.44 7.10 -0.69
N ILE A 76 -8.54 6.46 0.48
CA ILE A 76 -9.21 7.04 1.66
C ILE A 76 -8.45 8.26 2.18
N LEU A 77 -7.18 8.08 2.55
CA LEU A 77 -6.36 9.15 3.15
C LEU A 77 -6.07 10.27 2.14
N GLY A 78 -5.80 9.90 0.89
CA GLY A 78 -5.58 10.86 -0.18
C GLY A 78 -6.82 11.71 -0.45
N SER A 79 -8.02 11.13 -0.41
CA SER A 79 -9.27 11.90 -0.58
C SER A 79 -9.47 12.94 0.53
N MET A 80 -9.14 12.60 1.79
CA MET A 80 -9.19 13.57 2.91
C MET A 80 -8.16 14.68 2.75
N ALA A 81 -6.99 14.38 2.19
CA ALA A 81 -5.89 15.32 2.01
C ALA A 81 -6.00 16.21 0.74
N LEU A 82 -7.04 16.04 -0.08
CA LEU A 82 -7.25 16.86 -1.28
C LEU A 82 -7.52 18.34 -0.95
N ASP A 83 -8.07 18.63 0.24
CA ASP A 83 -8.46 20.00 0.61
C ASP A 83 -7.25 20.96 0.68
N ASP A 84 -6.10 20.42 1.04
CA ASP A 84 -4.83 21.15 1.22
C ASP A 84 -4.13 21.48 -0.12
N ASN A 85 -4.66 21.01 -1.26
CA ASN A 85 -3.96 21.00 -2.56
C ASN A 85 -4.74 21.64 -3.71
N ASP A 86 -5.70 22.52 -3.42
CA ASP A 86 -6.61 23.14 -4.42
C ASP A 86 -7.41 22.14 -5.27
N LEU A 87 -7.42 20.85 -4.87
CA LEU A 87 -8.13 19.75 -5.54
C LEU A 87 -9.37 19.31 -4.74
N LYS A 88 -9.95 20.26 -3.98
CA LYS A 88 -11.08 20.05 -3.07
C LYS A 88 -12.20 19.26 -3.73
N LEU A 89 -12.77 18.31 -3.00
CA LEU A 89 -13.96 17.60 -3.45
C LEU A 89 -15.14 18.57 -3.53
N THR A 90 -15.90 18.51 -4.63
CA THR A 90 -17.11 19.33 -4.76
C THR A 90 -18.25 18.74 -3.95
N GLN A 91 -19.30 19.54 -3.70
CA GLN A 91 -20.53 19.09 -3.05
C GLN A 91 -21.18 17.91 -3.80
N GLU A 92 -21.19 17.96 -5.14
CA GLU A 92 -21.72 16.90 -5.99
C GLU A 92 -20.91 15.62 -5.87
N GLN A 93 -19.57 15.73 -5.86
CA GLN A 93 -18.68 14.58 -5.66
C GLN A 93 -18.91 13.97 -4.28
N ALA A 94 -18.96 14.78 -3.22
CA ALA A 94 -19.18 14.30 -1.86
C ALA A 94 -20.52 13.56 -1.73
N THR A 95 -21.60 14.14 -2.27
CA THR A 95 -22.94 13.53 -2.28
C THR A 95 -22.94 12.18 -3.00
N ALA A 96 -22.19 12.04 -4.08
CA ALA A 96 -22.05 10.79 -4.82
C ALA A 96 -21.15 9.76 -4.11
N LEU A 97 -20.11 10.20 -3.42
CA LEU A 97 -19.12 9.35 -2.74
C LEU A 97 -19.65 8.74 -1.43
N ILE A 98 -20.42 9.50 -0.64
CA ILE A 98 -20.96 9.05 0.67
C ILE A 98 -21.62 7.66 0.60
N PRO A 99 -22.60 7.38 -0.30
CA PRO A 99 -23.23 6.07 -0.33
C PRO A 99 -22.27 4.95 -0.77
N LEU A 100 -21.30 5.22 -1.64
CA LEU A 100 -20.33 4.23 -2.10
C LEU A 100 -19.40 3.80 -0.96
N TRP A 101 -18.89 4.76 -0.19
CA TRP A 101 -18.05 4.47 0.97
C TRP A 101 -18.81 3.75 2.09
N LYS A 102 -20.10 4.07 2.30
CA LYS A 102 -20.94 3.33 3.26
C LYS A 102 -21.15 1.87 2.84
N VAL A 103 -21.31 1.58 1.54
CA VAL A 103 -21.35 0.20 1.03
C VAL A 103 -19.99 -0.47 1.21
N MET A 104 -18.89 0.21 0.89
CA MET A 104 -17.53 -0.30 1.07
C MET A 104 -17.29 -0.74 2.52
N LYS A 105 -17.68 0.09 3.49
CA LYS A 105 -17.60 -0.25 4.91
C LYS A 105 -18.36 -1.54 5.25
N THR A 106 -19.56 -1.68 4.69
CA THR A 106 -20.41 -2.86 4.92
C THR A 106 -19.76 -4.12 4.34
N LEU A 107 -19.16 -4.03 3.16
CA LEU A 107 -18.44 -5.16 2.53
C LEU A 107 -17.20 -5.56 3.35
N LEU A 108 -16.40 -4.59 3.82
CA LEU A 108 -15.21 -4.87 4.63
C LEU A 108 -15.53 -5.45 6.00
N SER A 109 -16.74 -5.18 6.50
CA SER A 109 -17.23 -5.75 7.77
C SER A 109 -17.86 -7.13 7.59
N SER A 110 -17.98 -7.61 6.35
CA SER A 110 -18.58 -8.90 6.02
C SER A 110 -17.50 -9.95 5.74
N ASP A 111 -17.57 -11.09 6.43
CA ASP A 111 -16.67 -12.22 6.20
C ASP A 111 -16.89 -12.91 4.84
N THR A 112 -17.95 -12.55 4.11
CA THR A 112 -18.33 -13.19 2.85
C THR A 112 -18.21 -12.29 1.63
N ALA A 113 -17.67 -11.07 1.77
CA ALA A 113 -17.50 -10.17 0.62
C ALA A 113 -16.50 -10.77 -0.38
N ALA A 114 -16.89 -10.82 -1.66
CA ALA A 114 -15.98 -11.28 -2.70
C ALA A 114 -14.97 -10.16 -3.04
N GLY A 115 -13.71 -10.52 -3.32
CA GLY A 115 -12.66 -9.56 -3.67
C GLY A 115 -13.03 -8.74 -4.91
N GLU A 116 -13.71 -9.36 -5.87
CA GLU A 116 -14.21 -8.73 -7.08
C GLU A 116 -15.27 -7.65 -6.80
N GLU A 117 -16.09 -7.80 -5.76
CA GLU A 117 -17.08 -6.79 -5.36
C GLU A 117 -16.39 -5.55 -4.77
N ILE A 118 -15.35 -5.77 -3.95
CA ILE A 118 -14.54 -4.69 -3.37
C ILE A 118 -13.82 -3.93 -4.49
N GLU A 119 -13.21 -4.64 -5.44
CA GLU A 119 -12.51 -4.01 -6.57
C GLU A 119 -13.47 -3.23 -7.48
N ALA A 120 -14.63 -3.81 -7.82
CA ALA A 120 -15.64 -3.13 -8.62
C ALA A 120 -16.12 -1.84 -7.94
N LEU A 121 -16.31 -1.86 -6.61
CA LEU A 121 -16.72 -0.68 -5.86
C LEU A 121 -15.60 0.36 -5.77
N LEU A 122 -14.34 -0.04 -5.59
CA LEU A 122 -13.18 0.86 -5.66
C LEU A 122 -13.09 1.55 -7.03
N ASN A 123 -13.32 0.82 -8.11
CA ASN A 123 -13.36 1.39 -9.46
C ASN A 123 -14.51 2.38 -9.60
N GLN A 124 -15.69 2.05 -9.08
CA GLN A 124 -16.83 2.97 -9.09
C GLN A 124 -16.53 4.27 -8.33
N ILE A 125 -15.93 4.18 -7.14
CA ILE A 125 -15.52 5.34 -6.35
C ILE A 125 -14.58 6.25 -7.16
N GLN A 126 -13.59 5.67 -7.83
CA GLN A 126 -12.63 6.42 -8.64
C GLN A 126 -13.29 7.15 -9.81
N THR A 127 -14.39 6.67 -10.38
CA THR A 127 -15.07 7.36 -11.50
C THR A 127 -15.76 8.66 -11.11
N VAL A 128 -15.95 8.92 -9.81
CA VAL A 128 -16.51 10.19 -9.29
C VAL A 128 -15.42 11.27 -9.19
N LEU A 129 -14.16 10.85 -9.06
CA LEU A 129 -13.02 11.75 -8.93
C LEU A 129 -12.56 12.24 -10.31
N THR A 130 -12.03 13.47 -10.34
CA THR A 130 -11.41 14.00 -11.55
C THR A 130 -10.07 13.29 -11.82
N PRO A 131 -9.58 13.29 -13.08
CA PRO A 131 -8.27 12.73 -13.40
C PRO A 131 -7.13 13.35 -12.58
N GLU A 132 -7.20 14.67 -12.34
CA GLU A 132 -6.21 15.41 -11.55
C GLU A 132 -6.21 14.98 -10.08
N GLN A 133 -7.39 14.81 -9.47
CA GLN A 133 -7.53 14.26 -8.12
C GLN A 133 -6.99 12.83 -8.03
N LEU A 134 -7.30 11.98 -9.02
CA LEU A 134 -6.80 10.59 -9.04
C LEU A 134 -5.28 10.53 -9.18
N GLU A 135 -4.69 11.35 -10.05
CA GLU A 135 -3.25 11.44 -10.20
C GLU A 135 -2.58 11.88 -8.90
N TRP A 136 -3.11 12.90 -8.24
CA TRP A 136 -2.60 13.35 -6.96
C TRP A 136 -2.70 12.25 -5.89
N ILE A 137 -3.87 11.60 -5.76
CA ILE A 137 -4.09 10.50 -4.80
C ILE A 137 -3.15 9.33 -5.10
N ASN A 138 -2.93 8.97 -6.36
CA ASN A 138 -2.06 7.86 -6.73
C ASN A 138 -0.60 8.10 -6.32
N ASN A 139 -0.18 9.36 -6.27
CA ASN A 139 1.13 9.81 -5.82
C ASN A 139 1.17 10.19 -4.32
N TYR A 140 0.04 10.07 -3.62
CA TYR A 140 -0.03 10.35 -2.19
C TYR A 140 0.77 9.32 -1.40
N ASN A 141 1.72 9.82 -0.62
CA ASN A 141 2.58 9.02 0.25
C ASN A 141 2.69 9.71 1.60
N LEU A 142 2.93 8.92 2.64
CA LEU A 142 3.05 9.40 4.02
C LEU A 142 4.36 8.92 4.62
N SER A 143 4.96 9.76 5.45
CA SER A 143 5.99 9.28 6.38
C SER A 143 5.35 8.38 7.44
N LYS A 144 6.16 7.54 8.07
CA LYS A 144 5.74 6.71 9.20
C LYS A 144 5.07 7.51 10.32
N ASP A 145 5.67 8.65 10.68
CA ASP A 145 5.16 9.51 11.75
C ASP A 145 3.80 10.11 11.41
N ALA A 146 3.63 10.60 10.18
CA ALA A 146 2.35 11.16 9.72
C ALA A 146 1.26 10.09 9.66
N TYR A 147 1.59 8.88 9.20
CA TYR A 147 0.65 7.76 9.21
C TYR A 147 0.25 7.38 10.65
N GLN A 148 1.20 7.36 11.58
CA GLN A 148 0.92 7.08 12.99
C GLN A 148 0.02 8.15 13.63
N GLU A 149 0.23 9.43 13.30
CA GLU A 149 -0.63 10.52 13.77
C GLU A 149 -2.08 10.34 13.27
N ILE A 150 -2.25 10.00 11.99
CA ILE A 150 -3.56 9.72 11.39
C ILE A 150 -4.24 8.56 12.12
N LEU A 151 -3.53 7.47 12.38
CA LEU A 151 -4.09 6.34 13.12
C LEU A 151 -4.48 6.72 14.54
N THR A 152 -3.66 7.50 15.24
CA THR A 152 -3.96 8.00 16.59
C THR A 152 -5.23 8.84 16.60
N LYS A 153 -5.45 9.61 15.53
CA LYS A 153 -6.59 10.54 15.38
C LYS A 153 -7.90 9.83 15.09
N TYR A 154 -7.89 8.82 14.21
CA TYR A 154 -9.13 8.24 13.67
C TYR A 154 -9.42 6.81 14.13
N VAL A 155 -8.42 6.07 14.62
CA VAL A 155 -8.59 4.70 15.11
C VAL A 155 -8.71 4.74 16.63
N PRO A 156 -9.74 4.14 17.25
CA PRO A 156 -9.85 4.11 18.70
C PRO A 156 -8.65 3.41 19.36
N GLU A 157 -8.23 3.90 20.53
CA GLU A 157 -7.01 3.44 21.23
C GLU A 157 -7.01 1.93 21.48
N GLU A 158 -8.18 1.34 21.74
CA GLU A 158 -8.33 -0.10 21.94
C GLU A 158 -7.94 -0.93 20.70
N PHE A 159 -8.06 -0.37 19.50
CA PHE A 159 -7.67 -1.00 18.24
C PHE A 159 -6.23 -0.67 17.85
N GLN A 160 -5.68 0.47 18.30
CA GLN A 160 -4.26 0.82 18.10
C GLN A 160 -3.32 -0.17 18.79
N ILE A 161 -3.76 -0.76 19.90
CA ILE A 161 -2.97 -1.69 20.73
C ILE A 161 -2.96 -3.11 20.18
N THR A 162 -3.82 -3.44 19.22
CA THR A 162 -3.78 -4.76 18.56
C THR A 162 -2.52 -4.84 17.68
N GLY A 163 -1.80 -5.97 17.75
CA GLY A 163 -0.36 -6.11 17.41
C GLY A 163 0.13 -5.69 16.01
N SER A 164 -0.74 -5.18 15.14
CA SER A 164 -0.43 -4.68 13.80
C SER A 164 0.17 -3.27 13.78
N LEU A 165 -0.02 -2.44 14.82
CA LEU A 165 0.42 -1.03 14.82
C LEU A 165 1.51 -0.71 15.85
N LEU A 166 1.82 -1.65 16.75
CA LEU A 166 2.90 -1.50 17.73
C LEU A 166 4.26 -1.67 17.04
N THR A 167 5.24 -0.85 17.45
CA THR A 167 6.65 -1.08 17.10
C THR A 167 7.11 -2.44 17.66
N GLU A 168 8.21 -3.00 17.13
CA GLU A 168 8.73 -4.28 17.63
C GLU A 168 9.08 -4.19 19.12
N GLU A 169 9.64 -3.06 19.54
CA GLU A 169 10.00 -2.76 20.93
C GLU A 169 8.76 -2.74 21.84
N GLU A 170 7.71 -2.00 21.48
CA GLU A 170 6.49 -1.93 22.29
C GLU A 170 5.73 -3.27 22.31
N ARG A 171 5.83 -4.07 21.24
CA ARG A 171 5.26 -5.43 21.20
C ARG A 171 6.00 -6.36 22.16
N GLU A 172 7.33 -6.27 22.22
CA GLU A 172 8.16 -7.07 23.12
C GLU A 172 7.89 -6.70 24.58
N GLU A 173 7.81 -5.40 24.90
CA GLU A 173 7.45 -4.93 26.24
C GLU A 173 6.06 -5.41 26.68
N LYS A 174 5.07 -5.36 25.78
CA LYS A 174 3.72 -5.88 26.07
C LYS A 174 3.70 -7.39 26.25
N ARG A 175 4.47 -8.14 25.44
CA ARG A 175 4.64 -9.59 25.64
C ARG A 175 5.29 -9.89 26.98
N ALA A 176 6.38 -9.20 27.32
CA ALA A 176 7.08 -9.37 28.60
C ALA A 176 6.16 -9.08 29.79
N THR A 177 5.39 -7.99 29.73
CA THR A 177 4.41 -7.61 30.75
C THR A 177 3.27 -8.63 30.86
N ALA A 178 2.74 -9.11 29.74
CA ALA A 178 1.68 -10.10 29.71
C ALA A 178 2.13 -11.48 30.24
N ILE A 179 3.37 -11.88 29.95
CA ILE A 179 4.01 -13.10 30.47
C ILE A 179 4.21 -12.98 31.98
N ALA A 180 4.65 -11.81 32.47
CA ALA A 180 4.78 -11.55 33.90
C ALA A 180 3.42 -11.59 34.63
N ALA A 181 2.37 -11.06 34.01
CA ALA A 181 1.01 -11.04 34.57
C ALA A 181 0.31 -12.42 34.54
N ASN A 182 0.59 -13.28 33.56
CA ASN A 182 -0.03 -14.60 33.40
C ASN A 182 0.83 -15.76 33.93
N GLY A 183 1.83 -15.47 34.77
CA GLY A 183 2.62 -16.52 35.41
C GLY A 183 3.51 -17.31 34.44
N GLY A 184 4.00 -16.67 33.38
CA GLY A 184 4.93 -17.27 32.42
C GLY A 184 4.31 -17.74 31.10
N THR A 185 3.00 -17.61 30.91
CA THR A 185 2.32 -17.99 29.67
C THR A 185 1.99 -16.78 28.80
N VAL A 186 2.09 -16.95 27.49
CA VAL A 186 1.70 -15.90 26.52
C VAL A 186 0.19 -16.00 26.31
N PRO A 187 -0.58 -14.90 26.48
CA PRO A 187 -2.01 -14.89 26.18
C PRO A 187 -2.32 -15.23 24.71
N PRO A 188 -3.43 -15.93 24.42
CA PRO A 188 -3.83 -16.29 23.06
C PRO A 188 -3.88 -15.10 22.09
N GLU A 189 -4.30 -13.92 22.58
CA GLU A 189 -4.41 -12.68 21.80
C GLU A 189 -3.05 -12.14 21.32
N LEU A 190 -1.95 -12.49 22.00
CA LEU A 190 -0.58 -12.12 21.64
C LEU A 190 0.15 -13.24 20.87
N GLN A 191 -0.47 -14.40 20.72
CA GLN A 191 0.14 -15.58 20.10
C GLN A 191 -0.06 -15.63 18.57
N SER A 192 -1.10 -14.95 18.05
CA SER A 192 -1.51 -15.04 16.63
C SER A 192 -0.84 -14.04 15.67
N GLY A 193 -0.04 -13.08 16.16
CA GLY A 193 0.60 -12.06 15.32
C GLY A 193 2.12 -12.15 15.39
N GLY A 194 2.74 -12.84 14.44
CA GLY A 194 4.20 -12.80 14.25
C GLY A 194 4.80 -14.14 13.84
N GLY A 195 5.09 -14.28 12.54
CA GLY A 195 5.97 -15.33 12.05
C GLY A 195 7.35 -15.18 12.69
N GLY A 196 7.66 -16.05 13.65
CA GLY A 196 8.95 -16.11 14.30
C GLY A 196 9.29 -17.56 14.60
N ARG A 197 10.31 -18.09 13.93
CA ARG A 197 10.89 -19.42 14.17
C ARG A 197 11.34 -19.51 15.63
N GLY A 198 10.51 -20.08 16.49
CA GLY A 198 10.84 -20.48 17.85
C GLY A 198 11.31 -21.93 17.88
N MET A 199 12.62 -22.10 17.85
CA MET A 199 13.33 -23.35 18.12
C MET A 199 13.03 -23.79 19.56
N GLY A 200 12.29 -24.88 19.74
CA GLY A 200 11.95 -25.41 21.06
C GLY A 200 11.65 -26.90 20.99
N GLY A 201 12.66 -27.72 21.27
CA GLY A 201 12.52 -29.17 21.34
C GLY A 201 11.57 -29.60 22.47
N GLY A 202 10.61 -30.44 22.14
CA GLY A 202 9.67 -31.03 23.08
C GLY A 202 9.21 -32.39 22.58
N MET A 203 9.75 -33.42 23.20
CA MET A 203 9.59 -34.84 22.90
C MET A 203 8.30 -35.38 23.52
N GLY A 204 7.49 -36.12 22.75
CA GLY A 204 6.68 -37.23 23.26
C GLY A 204 5.17 -37.01 23.42
N GLY A 205 4.39 -37.96 22.90
CA GLY A 205 3.01 -38.21 23.32
C GLY A 205 2.05 -38.48 22.17
N GLY A 206 1.94 -39.74 21.74
CA GLY A 206 0.95 -40.16 20.75
C GLY A 206 -0.46 -40.32 21.34
N ILE A 207 -1.49 -40.02 20.55
CA ILE A 207 -2.85 -40.56 20.67
C ILE A 207 -3.42 -40.76 19.24
N PRO A 208 -4.07 -41.91 18.93
CA PRO A 208 -4.74 -42.17 17.65
C PRO A 208 -6.25 -41.88 17.70
N GLY A 209 -6.82 -41.48 16.56
CA GLY A 209 -8.27 -41.28 16.34
C GLY A 209 -8.48 -40.00 15.52
N GLY A 210 -9.09 -39.98 14.34
CA GLY A 210 -10.26 -40.72 13.90
C GLY A 210 -11.45 -39.77 13.88
N GLY A 211 -11.68 -39.06 12.78
CA GLY A 211 -12.95 -38.37 12.51
C GLY A 211 -12.85 -36.93 12.01
N ALA A 212 -13.60 -36.71 10.92
CA ALA A 212 -14.21 -35.45 10.50
C ALA A 212 -13.31 -34.33 9.97
N GLY A 213 -13.55 -33.99 8.70
CA GLY A 213 -12.95 -32.83 8.05
C GLY A 213 -13.36 -31.53 8.72
N THR A 214 -12.35 -30.69 8.93
CA THR A 214 -12.51 -29.26 9.16
C THR A 214 -12.26 -28.56 7.83
N SER A 215 -13.33 -28.46 7.03
CA SER A 215 -13.46 -27.34 6.09
C SER A 215 -14.05 -26.16 6.85
N ALA A 216 -13.59 -24.97 6.47
CA ALA A 216 -14.18 -23.65 6.71
C ALA A 216 -13.67 -22.87 7.93
N GLY A 217 -12.89 -21.82 7.62
CA GLY A 217 -13.16 -20.50 8.14
C GLY A 217 -12.50 -20.14 9.46
N GLU A 218 -11.18 -20.29 9.56
CA GLU A 218 -10.44 -19.64 10.65
C GLU A 218 -10.18 -18.18 10.26
N GLY A 219 -11.12 -17.33 10.68
CA GLY A 219 -11.15 -15.90 10.44
C GLY A 219 -9.87 -15.20 10.90
N THR A 220 -9.01 -14.93 9.93
CA THR A 220 -7.79 -14.09 10.09
C THR A 220 -8.05 -12.68 9.53
N GLY A 221 -9.32 -12.23 9.48
CA GLY A 221 -9.72 -10.98 8.83
C GLY A 221 -9.76 -9.73 9.71
N GLY A 222 -9.60 -9.87 11.04
CA GLY A 222 -9.99 -8.82 11.98
C GLY A 222 -9.11 -7.57 12.05
N GLY A 223 -7.85 -7.62 11.61
CA GLY A 223 -6.92 -6.49 11.80
C GLY A 223 -7.09 -5.38 10.76
N THR A 224 -6.86 -5.72 9.49
CA THR A 224 -6.71 -4.71 8.43
C THR A 224 -8.05 -4.20 7.90
N GLY A 225 -9.07 -5.06 7.85
CA GLY A 225 -10.42 -4.66 7.45
C GLY A 225 -11.02 -3.66 8.43
N GLN A 226 -10.83 -3.90 9.73
CA GLN A 226 -11.35 -3.05 10.79
C GLN A 226 -10.67 -1.68 10.83
N LEU A 227 -9.35 -1.61 10.62
CA LEU A 227 -8.64 -0.33 10.45
C LEU A 227 -9.22 0.49 9.29
N ASN A 228 -9.47 -0.14 8.14
CA ASN A 228 -10.06 0.55 7.00
C ASN A 228 -11.47 1.06 7.29
N THR A 229 -12.27 0.36 8.12
CA THR A 229 -13.62 0.83 8.47
C THR A 229 -13.60 2.14 9.27
N PHE A 230 -12.65 2.32 10.20
CA PHE A 230 -12.51 3.57 10.94
C PHE A 230 -12.10 4.74 10.06
N LEU A 231 -11.14 4.51 9.14
CA LEU A 231 -10.72 5.52 8.18
C LEU A 231 -11.84 5.89 7.20
N ILE A 232 -12.68 4.92 6.82
CA ILE A 232 -13.88 5.18 6.01
C ILE A 232 -14.88 6.03 6.78
N ASP A 233 -15.08 5.77 8.07
CA ASP A 233 -16.00 6.59 8.89
C ASP A 233 -15.51 8.04 9.02
N ALA A 234 -14.20 8.26 9.16
CA ALA A 234 -13.60 9.59 9.13
C ALA A 234 -13.84 10.29 7.79
N LEU A 235 -13.54 9.63 6.66
CA LEU A 235 -13.77 10.17 5.33
C LEU A 235 -15.25 10.48 5.10
N VAL A 236 -16.16 9.59 5.50
CA VAL A 236 -17.61 9.82 5.36
C VAL A 236 -18.04 11.06 6.14
N ALA A 237 -17.53 11.28 7.36
CA ALA A 237 -17.84 12.47 8.13
C ALA A 237 -17.36 13.76 7.41
N GLU A 238 -16.17 13.75 6.80
CA GLU A 238 -15.68 14.89 6.01
C GLU A 238 -16.54 15.12 4.75
N LEU A 239 -16.90 14.06 4.03
CA LEU A 239 -17.78 14.17 2.87
C LEU A 239 -19.16 14.70 3.26
N GLU A 240 -19.71 14.29 4.41
CA GLU A 240 -20.97 14.82 4.93
C GLU A 240 -20.89 16.32 5.24
N LEU A 241 -19.75 16.81 5.73
CA LEU A 241 -19.53 18.26 5.91
C LEU A 241 -19.49 19.01 4.58
N ILE A 242 -18.84 18.44 3.56
CA ILE A 242 -18.78 19.03 2.20
C ILE A 242 -20.15 19.01 1.52
N ALA A 243 -20.98 18.00 1.80
CA ALA A 243 -22.30 17.83 1.19
C ALA A 243 -23.37 18.82 1.71
N ILE A 244 -23.13 19.47 2.85
CA ILE A 244 -24.06 20.45 3.44
C ILE A 244 -24.08 21.74 2.58
N PRO A 245 -25.28 22.22 2.19
CA PRO A 245 -25.43 23.45 1.40
C PRO A 245 -25.17 24.74 2.17
#